data_AF-F8PEY2-F1
#
_entry.id   AF-F8PEY2-F1
#
_cell.length_a   1.000
_cell.length_b   1.000
_cell.length_c   1.000
_cell.angle_alpha   90.00
_cell.angle_beta   90.00
_cell.angle_gamma   90.00
#
_symmetry.space_group_name_H-M   'P 1'
#
loop_
_entity.id
_entity.type
_entity.pdbx_description
1 polymer ?
#
loop_
_entity_poly.entity_id
_entity_poly.type
_entity_poly.pdbx_seq_one_letter_code
_entity_poly.pdbx_strand_id
1 'polypeptide(L)'
;KKIVILSVMMQSTNLKSNALQSVIGIFLQSSYSPEKVIDAMARMGVSISQSAIHSAIRLLSAESHRNIRALGQTMLASYVYDNFDVDLKSHQPVAKKSSDTLKHLTSGLLFPL
;
A
#
# COMPACT_ATOMS: atom_id res chain seq x y z
N LYS A 1 -32.21 0.61 -11.43
CA LYS A 1 -31.11 -0.23 -11.96
C LYS A 1 -30.18 0.54 -12.91
N LYS A 2 -30.66 1.10 -14.04
CA LYS A 2 -29.81 1.89 -14.98
C LYS A 2 -29.04 3.06 -14.33
N ILE A 3 -29.70 3.84 -13.46
CA ILE A 3 -29.10 5.01 -12.80
C ILE A 3 -27.93 4.62 -11.88
N VAL A 4 -28.05 3.48 -11.17
CA VAL A 4 -26.99 2.96 -10.27
C VAL A 4 -25.76 2.52 -11.05
N ILE A 5 -25.95 1.86 -12.19
CA ILE A 5 -24.84 1.45 -13.07
C ILE A 5 -24.15 2.67 -13.66
N LEU A 6 -24.90 3.68 -14.08
CA LEU A 6 -24.36 4.94 -14.57
C LEU A 6 -23.55 5.67 -13.49
N SER A 7 -24.05 5.72 -12.24
CA SER A 7 -23.32 6.37 -11.14
C SER A 7 -22.02 5.64 -10.80
N VAL A 8 -21.99 4.31 -10.86
CA VAL A 8 -20.76 3.51 -10.67
C VAL A 8 -19.75 3.78 -11.80
N MET A 9 -20.21 3.83 -13.06
CA MET A 9 -19.35 4.16 -14.20
C MET A 9 -18.83 5.60 -14.14
N MET A 10 -19.67 6.55 -13.75
CA MET A 10 -19.30 7.96 -13.59
C MET A 10 -18.32 8.17 -12.42
N GLN A 11 -18.44 7.36 -11.36
CA GLN A 11 -17.49 7.34 -10.25
C GLN A 11 -16.14 6.72 -10.64
N SER A 12 -16.15 5.65 -11.45
CA SER A 12 -14.92 5.01 -11.95
C SER A 12 -14.10 5.86 -12.93
N THR A 13 -14.73 6.85 -13.57
CA THR A 13 -14.09 7.76 -14.54
C THR A 13 -13.65 9.10 -13.92
N ASN A 14 -14.04 9.39 -12.68
CA ASN A 14 -13.68 10.64 -12.00
C ASN A 14 -12.54 10.40 -11.00
N LEU A 15 -11.37 11.01 -11.27
CA LEU A 15 -10.17 10.97 -10.43
C LEU A 15 -10.39 11.44 -8.98
N LYS A 16 -11.39 12.26 -8.69
CA LYS A 16 -11.74 12.72 -7.33
C LYS A 16 -12.75 11.80 -6.62
N SER A 17 -13.42 10.89 -7.34
CA SER A 17 -14.53 10.08 -6.83
C SER A 17 -14.16 8.61 -6.57
N ASN A 18 -12.96 8.18 -6.96
CA ASN A 18 -12.50 6.80 -6.81
C ASN A 18 -11.84 6.49 -5.43
N ALA A 19 -12.01 7.36 -4.42
CA ALA A 19 -11.35 7.20 -3.12
C ALA A 19 -11.67 5.84 -2.48
N LEU A 20 -12.95 5.44 -2.47
CA LEU A 20 -13.37 4.14 -1.93
C LEU A 20 -12.78 2.97 -2.73
N GLN A 21 -12.82 3.03 -4.06
CA GLN A 21 -12.22 2.01 -4.95
C GLN A 21 -10.71 1.91 -4.76
N SER A 22 -10.06 3.04 -4.46
CA SER A 22 -8.62 3.11 -4.19
C SER A 22 -8.27 2.47 -2.85
N VAL A 23 -9.04 2.75 -1.80
CA VAL A 23 -8.90 2.09 -0.49
C VAL A 23 -9.11 0.59 -0.62
N ILE A 24 -10.16 0.16 -1.34
CA ILE A 24 -10.42 -1.26 -1.59
C ILE A 24 -9.25 -1.90 -2.36
N GLY A 25 -8.75 -1.25 -3.42
CA GLY A 25 -7.63 -1.77 -4.20
C GLY A 25 -6.34 -1.91 -3.39
N ILE A 26 -5.98 -0.88 -2.63
CA ILE A 26 -4.81 -0.90 -1.74
C ILE A 26 -4.99 -1.98 -0.66
N PHE A 27 -6.19 -2.13 -0.09
CA PHE A 27 -6.50 -3.17 0.88
C PHE A 27 -6.32 -4.58 0.29
N LEU A 28 -6.88 -4.84 -0.89
CA LEU A 28 -6.74 -6.14 -1.56
C LEU A 28 -5.26 -6.48 -1.84
N GLN A 29 -4.49 -5.49 -2.30
CA GLN A 29 -3.04 -5.64 -2.48
C GLN A 29 -2.33 -5.95 -1.16
N SER A 30 -2.68 -5.26 -0.08
CA SER A 30 -2.07 -5.47 1.25
C SER A 30 -2.40 -6.83 1.86
N SER A 31 -3.55 -7.40 1.51
CA SER A 31 -3.98 -8.74 1.94
C SER A 31 -3.42 -9.86 1.07
N TYR A 32 -2.42 -9.57 0.23
CA TYR A 32 -1.83 -10.51 -0.72
C TYR A 32 -2.85 -11.15 -1.66
N SER A 33 -3.91 -10.41 -2.03
CA SER A 33 -4.91 -10.91 -2.98
C SER A 33 -4.25 -11.19 -4.32
N PRO A 34 -4.51 -12.35 -4.97
CA PRO A 34 -3.97 -12.64 -6.28
C PRO A 34 -4.34 -11.55 -7.30
N GLU A 35 -3.43 -11.24 -8.22
CA GLU A 35 -3.63 -10.22 -9.25
C GLU A 35 -4.94 -10.39 -10.03
N LYS A 36 -5.29 -11.65 -10.36
CA LYS A 36 -6.55 -11.98 -11.03
C LYS A 36 -7.79 -11.53 -10.25
N VAL A 37 -7.74 -11.54 -8.92
CA VAL A 37 -8.84 -11.07 -8.05
C VAL A 37 -8.92 -9.56 -8.10
N ILE A 38 -7.79 -8.87 -8.00
CA ILE A 38 -7.72 -7.40 -8.10
C ILE A 38 -8.25 -6.94 -9.45
N ASP A 39 -7.84 -7.58 -10.53
CA ASP A 39 -8.32 -7.29 -11.88
C ASP A 39 -9.82 -7.55 -12.06
N ALA A 40 -10.34 -8.63 -11.51
CA ALA A 40 -11.77 -8.91 -11.52
C ALA A 40 -12.54 -7.81 -10.78
N MET A 41 -12.09 -7.42 -9.58
CA MET A 41 -12.70 -6.34 -8.79
C MET A 41 -12.62 -4.99 -9.49
N ALA A 42 -11.52 -4.72 -10.19
CA ALA A 42 -11.36 -3.51 -11.00
C ALA A 42 -12.35 -3.48 -12.18
N ARG A 43 -12.49 -4.60 -12.90
CA ARG A 43 -13.45 -4.74 -14.01
C ARG A 43 -14.92 -4.65 -13.55
N MET A 44 -15.22 -5.08 -12.32
CA MET A 44 -16.54 -4.88 -11.71
C MET A 44 -16.79 -3.44 -11.21
N GLY A 45 -15.78 -2.56 -11.25
CA GLY A 45 -15.88 -1.20 -10.72
C GLY A 45 -15.90 -1.13 -9.19
N VAL A 46 -15.40 -2.15 -8.50
CA VAL A 46 -15.30 -2.18 -7.03
C VAL A 46 -13.92 -1.71 -6.55
N SER A 47 -12.89 -1.96 -7.33
CA SER A 47 -11.50 -1.55 -7.08
C SER A 47 -10.96 -0.67 -8.21
N ILE A 48 -9.85 0.00 -7.97
CA ILE A 48 -8.98 0.50 -9.03
C ILE A 48 -8.13 -0.63 -9.64
N SER A 49 -7.54 -0.40 -10.81
CA SER A 49 -6.65 -1.37 -11.46
C SER A 49 -5.35 -1.56 -10.66
N GLN A 50 -4.69 -2.70 -10.86
CA GLN A 50 -3.38 -2.96 -10.26
C GLN A 50 -2.33 -1.89 -10.62
N SER A 51 -2.32 -1.42 -11.87
CA SER A 51 -1.45 -0.34 -12.32
C SER A 51 -1.71 0.98 -11.56
N ALA A 52 -2.97 1.27 -11.25
CA ALA A 52 -3.34 2.43 -10.45
C ALA A 52 -2.92 2.26 -8.99
N ILE A 53 -3.02 1.04 -8.42
CA ILE A 53 -2.52 0.74 -7.07
C ILE A 53 -1.01 1.00 -6.99
N HIS A 54 -0.23 0.44 -7.92
CA HIS A 54 1.23 0.64 -7.96
C HIS A 54 1.60 2.11 -8.12
N SER A 55 0.86 2.83 -8.98
CA SER A 55 1.06 4.27 -9.17
C SER A 55 0.74 5.06 -7.90
N ALA A 56 -0.36 4.73 -7.21
CA ALA A 56 -0.73 5.37 -5.95
C ALA A 56 0.34 5.15 -4.88
N ILE A 57 0.81 3.91 -4.68
CA ILE A 57 1.88 3.59 -3.72
C ILE A 57 3.15 4.38 -4.04
N ARG A 58 3.55 4.42 -5.32
CA ARG A 58 4.73 5.19 -5.75
C ARG A 58 4.59 6.68 -5.46
N LEU A 59 3.43 7.27 -5.75
CA LEU A 59 3.17 8.68 -5.51
C LEU A 59 3.10 9.01 -4.01
N LEU A 60 2.43 8.18 -3.21
CA LEU A 60 2.39 8.28 -1.75
C LEU A 60 3.78 8.19 -1.14
N SER A 61 4.63 7.29 -1.63
CA SER A 61 6.01 7.15 -1.18
C SER A 61 6.85 8.38 -1.54
N ALA A 62 6.74 8.88 -2.76
CA ALA A 62 7.43 10.10 -3.19
C ALA A 62 6.99 11.33 -2.37
N GLU A 63 5.69 11.44 -2.09
CA GLU A 63 5.14 12.51 -1.25
C GLU A 63 5.63 12.41 0.20
N SER A 64 5.59 11.21 0.78
CA SER A 64 6.12 10.95 2.11
C SER A 64 7.61 11.33 2.21
N HIS A 65 8.41 10.96 1.22
CA HIS A 65 9.82 11.33 1.16
C HIS A 65 10.03 12.86 1.13
N ARG A 66 9.22 13.58 0.33
CA ARG A 66 9.25 15.06 0.31
C ARG A 66 8.89 15.64 1.67
N ASN A 67 7.87 15.11 2.33
CA ASN A 67 7.41 15.59 3.63
C ASN A 67 8.42 15.33 4.74
N ILE A 68 9.04 14.14 4.76
CA ILE A 68 10.12 13.80 5.70
C ILE A 68 11.31 14.75 5.51
N ARG A 69 11.71 15.00 4.26
CA ARG A 69 12.80 15.93 3.96
C ARG A 69 12.46 17.36 4.39
N ALA A 70 11.26 17.83 4.07
CA ALA A 70 10.80 19.16 4.46
C ALA A 70 10.78 19.33 5.97
N LEU A 71 10.27 18.33 6.70
CA LEU A 71 10.27 18.33 8.16
C LEU A 71 11.70 18.31 8.73
N GLY A 72 12.59 17.48 8.18
CA GLY A 72 14.01 17.48 8.57
C GLY A 72 14.69 18.84 8.37
N GLN A 73 14.34 19.56 7.30
CA GLN A 73 14.86 20.92 7.02
C GLN A 73 14.40 21.98 8.02
N THR A 74 13.27 21.77 8.72
CA THR A 74 12.81 22.70 9.76
C THR A 74 13.70 22.67 11.01
N MET A 75 14.52 21.63 11.19
CA MET A 75 15.24 21.33 12.43
C MET A 75 14.32 21.15 13.66
N LEU A 76 13.01 21.05 13.46
CA LEU A 76 11.99 20.79 14.48
C LEU A 76 11.44 19.36 14.34
N ALA A 77 12.32 18.40 14.16
CA ALA A 77 11.97 16.99 13.98
C ALA A 77 12.60 16.14 15.07
N SER A 78 11.81 15.24 15.64
CA SER A 78 12.30 14.17 16.51
C SER A 78 12.52 12.89 15.69
N TYR A 79 13.56 12.15 16.05
CA TYR A 79 13.96 10.90 15.41
C TYR A 79 13.89 9.78 16.44
N VAL A 80 13.17 8.72 16.10
CA VAL A 80 13.09 7.50 16.94
C VAL A 80 13.55 6.33 16.11
N TYR A 81 14.46 5.55 16.67
CA TYR A 81 14.95 4.31 16.07
C TYR A 81 14.48 3.13 16.91
N ASP A 82 14.12 2.05 16.25
CA ASP A 82 13.75 0.80 16.88
C ASP A 82 14.39 -0.38 16.14
N ASN A 83 14.84 -1.37 16.90
CA ASN A 83 15.40 -2.60 16.36
C ASN A 83 14.37 -3.71 16.58
N PHE A 84 13.98 -4.38 15.51
CA PHE A 84 12.98 -5.44 15.58
C PHE A 84 13.42 -6.65 14.76
N ASP A 85 12.97 -7.81 15.22
CA ASP A 85 13.25 -9.09 14.59
C ASP A 85 12.02 -9.56 13.81
N VAL A 86 12.24 -9.98 12.57
CA VAL A 86 11.19 -10.53 11.72
C VAL A 86 11.53 -11.96 11.33
N ASP A 87 10.66 -12.89 11.66
CA ASP A 87 10.72 -14.26 11.14
C ASP A 87 10.09 -14.34 9.74
N LEU A 88 10.93 -14.24 8.70
CA LEU A 88 10.49 -14.32 7.31
C LEU A 88 10.34 -15.79 6.89
N LYS A 89 9.12 -16.30 7.07
CA LYS A 89 8.78 -17.69 6.70
C LYS A 89 8.82 -17.89 5.19
N SER A 90 9.34 -19.04 4.74
CA SER A 90 9.33 -19.39 3.33
C SER A 90 7.91 -19.64 2.83
N HIS A 91 7.59 -19.11 1.64
CA HIS A 91 6.30 -19.34 0.99
C HIS A 91 6.11 -20.81 0.57
N GLN A 92 7.21 -21.51 0.25
CA GLN A 92 7.17 -22.94 -0.08
C GLN A 92 7.37 -23.80 1.17
N PRO A 93 6.58 -24.87 1.38
CA PRO A 93 6.86 -25.86 2.41
C PRO A 93 8.15 -26.60 2.03
N VAL A 94 9.22 -26.44 2.80
CA VAL A 94 10.48 -27.17 2.61
C VAL A 94 10.61 -28.22 3.71
N ALA A 95 10.97 -29.45 3.35
CA ALA A 95 11.06 -30.59 4.28
C ALA A 95 12.08 -30.38 5.42
N LYS A 96 13.11 -29.54 5.20
CA LYS A 96 14.01 -29.02 6.24
C LYS A 96 13.79 -27.52 6.37
N LYS A 97 13.43 -27.05 7.57
CA LYS A 97 13.49 -25.62 7.90
C LYS A 97 14.96 -25.20 7.91
N SER A 98 15.32 -24.21 7.09
CA SER A 98 16.58 -23.48 7.27
C SER A 98 16.50 -22.70 8.59
N SER A 99 17.56 -22.72 9.40
CA SER A 99 17.61 -22.03 10.70
C SER A 99 17.74 -20.51 10.61
N ASP A 100 17.83 -19.94 9.39
CA ASP A 100 18.11 -18.52 9.13
C ASP A 100 16.92 -17.77 8.51
N THR A 101 15.73 -17.92 9.12
CA THR A 101 14.53 -17.15 8.76
C THR A 101 14.39 -15.86 9.57
N LEU A 102 15.06 -15.77 10.72
CA LEU A 102 15.08 -14.57 11.55
C LEU A 102 15.94 -13.49 10.89
N LYS A 103 15.36 -12.31 10.68
CA LYS A 103 16.05 -11.12 10.17
C LYS A 103 16.01 -10.01 11.20
N HIS A 104 17.18 -9.47 11.52
CA HIS A 104 17.36 -8.32 12.40
C HIS A 104 17.27 -7.05 11.55
N LEU A 105 16.30 -6.18 11.85
CA LEU A 105 16.05 -4.95 11.10
C LEU A 105 16.03 -3.74 12.03
N THR A 106 16.50 -2.60 11.51
CA THR A 106 16.38 -1.30 12.18
C THR A 106 15.39 -0.44 11.42
N SER A 107 14.42 0.09 12.15
CA SER A 107 13.40 1.02 11.67
C SER A 107 13.68 2.42 12.23
N GLY A 108 13.34 3.45 11.45
CA GLY A 108 13.39 4.85 11.88
C GLY A 108 12.06 5.54 11.63
N LEU A 109 11.58 6.30 12.61
CA LEU A 109 10.40 7.15 12.52
C LEU A 109 10.79 8.60 12.76
N LEU A 110 10.14 9.52 12.04
CA LEU A 110 10.36 10.96 12.13
C LEU A 110 9.02 11.68 12.34
N PHE A 111 8.94 12.57 13.31
CA PHE A 111 7.75 13.35 13.64
C PHE A 111 8.10 14.79 14.07
N PRO A 112 7.19 15.76 13.88
CA PRO A 112 7.43 17.13 14.30
C PRO A 112 7.52 17.25 15.83
N LEU A 113 8.36 18.18 16.30
CA LEU A 113 8.46 18.57 17.72
C LEU A 113 7.25 19.41 18.17
#